data_AF-A0A3E0MXA2-F1
#
_entry.id   AF-A0A3E0MXA2-F1
#
_cell.length_a   1.000
_cell.length_b   1.000
_cell.length_c   1.000
_cell.angle_alpha   90.00
_cell.angle_beta   90.00
_cell.angle_gamma   90.00
#
_symmetry.space_group_name_H-M   'P 1'
#
loop_
_entity.id
_entity.type
_entity.pdbx_description
1 polymer ?
#
loop_
_entity_poly.entity_id
_entity_poly.type
_entity_poly.pdbx_seq_one_letter_code
_entity_poly.pdbx_strand_id
1 'polypeptide(L)' 'MSDTTRWLLPNGIDELLPEQARCVEHCRRRLLDICAGWGYEYVVPPLVEF' A
#
# COMPACT_ATOMS: atom_id res chain seq x y z
N MET A 1 31.19 -10.19 14.49
CA MET A 1 30.20 -9.11 14.68
C MET A 1 28.99 -9.49 13.85
N SER A 2 27.87 -9.80 14.50
CA SER A 2 26.67 -10.35 13.83
C SER A 2 25.98 -9.25 13.03
N ASP A 3 25.65 -9.53 11.76
CA ASP A 3 24.97 -8.61 10.83
C ASP A 3 23.59 -8.18 11.36
N THR A 4 23.53 -7.02 12.00
CA THR A 4 22.30 -6.40 12.55
C THR A 4 21.36 -5.87 11.46
N THR A 5 21.81 -5.84 10.20
CA THR A 5 21.07 -5.27 9.04
C THR A 5 19.94 -6.16 8.54
N ARG A 6 19.88 -7.43 8.98
CA ARG A 6 18.98 -8.46 8.42
C ARG A 6 17.48 -8.12 8.51
N TRP A 7 17.09 -7.20 9.40
CA TRP A 7 15.70 -6.83 9.65
C TRP A 7 15.40 -5.35 9.41
N LEU A 8 16.32 -4.64 8.74
CA LEU A 8 16.09 -3.26 8.34
C LEU A 8 15.43 -3.24 6.96
N LEU A 9 14.40 -2.42 6.83
CA LEU A 9 13.80 -2.12 5.53
C LEU A 9 14.83 -1.42 4.64
N PRO A 10 14.76 -1.64 3.31
CA PRO A 10 15.51 -0.83 2.36
C PRO A 10 15.22 0.66 2.54
N ASN A 11 16.22 1.49 2.24
CA ASN A 11 16.03 2.94 2.24
C ASN A 11 14.86 3.33 1.31
N GLY A 12 13.93 4.13 1.84
CA GLY A 12 12.73 4.57 1.13
C GLY A 12 11.55 3.60 1.22
N ILE A 13 11.67 2.50 1.98
CA ILE A 13 10.54 1.65 2.34
C ILE A 13 10.22 1.85 3.82
N ASP A 14 9.02 2.34 4.08
CA ASP A 14 8.48 2.51 5.41
C ASP A 14 7.40 1.45 5.70
N GLU A 15 7.23 1.10 6.97
CA GLU A 15 6.16 0.25 7.45
C GLU A 15 5.03 1.07 8.06
N LEU A 16 3.79 0.75 7.71
CA LEU A 16 2.61 1.28 8.39
C LEU A 16 2.21 0.34 9.51
N LEU A 17 2.13 0.85 10.73
CA LEU A 17 1.58 0.09 11.85
C LEU A 17 0.09 -0.20 11.63
N PRO A 18 -0.47 -1.24 12.26
CA PRO A 18 -1.85 -1.69 11.99
C PRO A 18 -2.94 -0.63 12.15
N GLU A 19 -2.76 0.35 13.05
CA GLU A 19 -3.71 1.46 13.19
C GLU A 19 -3.66 2.41 11.98
N GLN A 20 -2.45 2.80 11.56
CA GLN A 20 -2.24 3.70 10.41
C GLN A 20 -2.67 3.03 9.11
N ALA A 21 -2.32 1.75 8.93
CA ALA A 21 -2.74 0.96 7.79
C ALA A 21 -4.27 0.90 7.66
N ARG A 22 -4.99 0.71 8.78
CA ARG A 22 -6.46 0.72 8.79
C ARG A 22 -7.03 2.08 8.36
N CYS A 23 -6.44 3.18 8.81
CA CYS A 23 -6.85 4.53 8.38
C CYS A 23 -6.67 4.72 6.87
N VAL A 24 -5.52 4.32 6.32
CA VAL A 24 -5.24 4.41 4.88
C VAL A 24 -6.20 3.55 4.07
N GLU A 25 -6.42 2.30 4.49
CA GLU A 25 -7.34 1.38 3.79
C GLU A 25 -8.79 1.87 3.83
N HIS A 26 -9.22 2.50 4.92
CA HIS A 26 -10.55 3.10 4.98
C HIS A 26 -10.71 4.24 3.96
N CYS A 27 -9.72 5.13 3.86
CA CYS A 27 -9.72 6.20 2.86
C CYS A 27 -9.69 5.64 1.44
N ARG A 28 -8.81 4.66 1.16
CA ARG A 28 -8.73 3.98 -0.14
C ARG A 28 -10.07 3.39 -0.53
N ARG A 29 -10.73 2.68 0.39
CA ARG A 29 -12.03 2.05 0.15
C ARG A 29 -13.10 3.09 -0.23
N ARG A 30 -13.19 4.19 0.52
CA ARG A 30 -14.16 5.26 0.25
C ARG A 30 -13.98 5.85 -1.15
N LEU A 31 -12.74 6.05 -1.59
CA LEU A 31 -12.45 6.54 -2.95
C LEU A 31 -12.90 5.53 -4.02
N LEU A 32 -12.61 4.25 -3.82
CA LEU A 32 -13.01 3.20 -4.77
C LEU A 32 -14.53 3.05 -4.87
N ASP A 33 -15.26 3.16 -3.75
CA ASP A 33 -16.73 3.11 -3.76
C ASP A 33 -17.33 4.27 -4.59
N ILE A 34 -16.73 5.46 -4.54
CA ILE A 34 -17.14 6.61 -5.36
C ILE A 34 -16.89 6.34 -6.85
N CYS A 35 -15.69 5.88 -7.21
CA CYS A 35 -15.35 5.54 -8.60
C CYS A 35 -16.25 4.45 -9.17
N ALA A 36 -16.54 3.41 -8.37
CA ALA A 36 -17.46 2.35 -8.76
C ALA A 36 -18.89 2.89 -8.99
N GLY A 37 -19.35 3.84 -8.16
CA GLY A 37 -20.63 4.52 -8.37
C GLY A 37 -20.72 5.31 -9.69
N TRP A 38 -19.58 5.63 -10.31
CA TRP A 38 -19.50 6.31 -11.61
C TRP A 38 -19.27 5.33 -12.78
N GLY A 39 -19.25 4.02 -12.51
CA GLY A 39 -19.07 2.98 -13.52
C GLY A 39 -17.61 2.66 -13.87
N TYR A 40 -16.64 3.13 -13.07
CA TYR A 40 -15.24 2.74 -13.24
C TYR A 40 -14.96 1.37 -12.63
N GLU A 41 -14.03 0.64 -13.24
CA GLU A 41 -13.55 -0.65 -12.77
C GLU A 41 -12.17 -0.52 -12.12
N TYR A 42 -11.96 -1.23 -11.00
CA TYR A 42 -10.66 -1.26 -10.32
C TYR A 42 -9.74 -2.31 -10.94
N VAL A 43 -8.55 -1.88 -11.36
CA VAL A 43 -7.49 -2.75 -11.89
C VAL A 43 -6.20 -2.56 -11.11
N VAL A 44 -5.39 -3.62 -11.01
CA VAL A 44 -4.06 -3.59 -10.38
C VAL A 44 -3.02 -3.97 -11.42
N PRO A 45 -2.32 -2.99 -12.02
CA PRO A 45 -1.26 -3.27 -12.99
C PRO A 45 -0.01 -3.88 -12.30
N PRO A 46 0.86 -4.57 -13.07
CA PRO A 46 2.13 -5.04 -12.55
C PRO A 46 3.02 -3.87 -12.10
N LEU A 47 3.79 -4.07 -11.03
CA LEU A 47 4.68 -3.04 -10.47
C LEU A 47 5.97 -2.83 -11.27
N VAL A 48 6.30 -3.76 -12.18
CA VAL A 48 7.50 -3.74 -13.02
C VAL A 48 7.08 -4.10 -14.44
N GLU A 49 7.57 -3.32 -15.39
CA GLU A 49 7.44 -3.56 -16.84
C GLU A 49 8.82 -3.93 -17.42
N PHE A 50 8.84 -4.59 -18.60
CA PHE A 50 10.06 -5.13 -19.23
C PHE A 50 10.63 -4.21 -20.33
#